data_AF-A0A1G3AI86-F1
#
_entry.id   AF-A0A1G3AI86-F1
#
_cell.length_a   1.000
_cell.length_b   1.000
_cell.length_c   1.000
_cell.angle_alpha   90.00
_cell.angle_beta   90.00
_cell.angle_gamma   90.00
#
_symmetry.space_group_name_H-M   'P 1'
#
loop_
_entity.id
_entity.type
_entity.pdbx_description
1 polymer ?
#
loop_
_entity_poly.entity_id
_entity_poly.type
_entity_poly.pdbx_seq_one_letter_code
_entity_poly.pdbx_strand_id
1 'polypeptide(L)'
;MSNHDQTSMGGDREAFLTTHWSFIEDVKQHRDKDRALIGLLLKRYWKPVYCYLRRKGYDNEQAKDLTQGFLHEVVLNRHLVERAESSKGRFRSFLLHALNQYILDERRKETAQKHIPKDKLVPLDIADPPTLPQMVCKLNAEQSFNYIWKADLLDCALAEVRDRYTKQGMEKHWYVFQERLLRPTLEGRDRPSLQKICRQYDIDSEATVSNMLNTVKKLVRSVLKSHVRRTVISGEVAEEELKEIFKFLEKEGKN
;
A
#
# COMPACT_ATOMS: atom_id res chain seq x y z
N MET A 1 -24.11 -27.75 1.16
CA MET A 1 -24.32 -26.50 1.92
C MET A 1 -22.94 -26.00 2.32
N SER A 2 -22.41 -25.02 1.57
CA SER A 2 -21.09 -24.45 1.81
C SER A 2 -21.28 -22.94 1.86
N ASN A 3 -21.20 -22.38 3.06
CA ASN A 3 -21.22 -20.95 3.31
C ASN A 3 -19.91 -20.37 2.78
N HIS A 4 -19.95 -19.74 1.61
CA HIS A 4 -18.92 -18.81 1.19
C HIS A 4 -19.18 -17.49 1.91
N ASP A 5 -18.44 -17.26 2.98
CA ASP A 5 -18.44 -16.01 3.72
C ASP A 5 -17.86 -14.93 2.80
N GLN A 6 -18.76 -14.17 2.19
CA GLN A 6 -18.45 -12.92 1.51
C GLN A 6 -17.98 -11.93 2.57
N THR A 7 -16.67 -11.84 2.81
CA THR A 7 -16.09 -10.69 3.49
C THR A 7 -16.21 -9.46 2.61
N SER A 8 -17.38 -8.83 2.72
CA SER A 8 -17.62 -7.42 2.47
C SER A 8 -16.70 -6.60 3.38
N MET A 9 -15.48 -6.31 2.91
CA MET A 9 -14.68 -5.20 3.45
C MET A 9 -14.91 -3.97 2.57
N GLY A 10 -16.15 -3.51 2.56
CA GLY A 10 -16.56 -2.20 2.07
C GLY A 10 -17.03 -1.35 3.23
N GLY A 11 -16.11 -0.98 4.13
CA GLY A 11 -16.36 0.05 5.12
C GLY A 11 -16.22 1.41 4.48
N ASP A 12 -17.34 2.02 4.11
CA ASP A 12 -17.42 3.42 3.69
C ASP A 12 -16.65 4.33 4.68
N ARG A 13 -15.68 5.11 4.17
CA ARG A 13 -15.02 6.29 4.81
C ARG A 13 -13.73 6.09 5.63
N GLU A 14 -12.90 5.06 5.39
CA GLU A 14 -11.45 5.21 5.63
C GLU A 14 -10.84 6.06 4.50
N ALA A 15 -11.03 7.39 4.58
CA ALA A 15 -10.54 8.34 3.61
C ALA A 15 -8.99 8.37 3.58
N PHE A 16 -8.40 7.44 2.84
CA PHE A 16 -7.24 7.67 1.97
C PHE A 16 -6.06 8.44 2.58
N LEU A 17 -5.40 7.82 3.56
CA LEU A 17 -4.16 8.33 4.13
C LEU A 17 -2.98 7.53 3.59
N THR A 18 -2.60 7.87 2.36
CA THR A 18 -1.20 7.76 1.93
C THR A 18 -0.33 8.46 2.98
N THR A 19 0.90 8.02 3.19
CA THR A 19 1.91 8.70 4.03
C THR A 19 2.21 10.09 3.52
N HIS A 20 1.30 11.01 3.81
CA HIS A 20 1.39 12.38 3.40
C HIS A 20 2.38 13.07 4.34
N TRP A 21 3.23 13.93 3.81
CA TRP A 21 3.98 14.82 4.69
C TRP A 21 3.05 15.74 5.46
N SER A 22 1.92 16.15 4.87
CA SER A 22 0.89 16.91 5.59
C SER A 22 0.34 16.12 6.79
N PHE A 23 0.18 14.81 6.66
CA PHE A 23 -0.28 13.94 7.75
C PHE A 23 0.79 13.76 8.83
N ILE A 24 2.05 13.57 8.44
CA ILE A 24 3.18 13.50 9.38
C ILE A 24 3.32 14.85 10.11
N GLU A 25 3.09 15.95 9.42
CA GLU A 25 3.09 17.30 9.96
C GLU A 25 1.90 17.56 10.90
N ASP A 26 0.71 17.05 10.58
CA ASP A 26 -0.46 17.11 11.47
C ASP A 26 -0.23 16.33 12.77
N VAL A 27 0.44 15.18 12.69
CA VAL A 27 0.89 14.41 13.87
C VAL A 27 1.91 15.22 14.68
N LYS A 28 2.92 15.83 14.02
CA LYS A 28 3.93 16.70 14.69
C LYS A 28 3.31 17.90 15.40
N GLN A 29 2.29 18.50 14.78
CA GLN A 29 1.60 19.66 15.33
C GLN A 29 0.58 19.29 16.44
N HIS A 30 0.59 18.05 16.93
CA HIS A 30 -0.32 17.54 17.96
C HIS A 30 -1.80 17.73 17.60
N ARG A 31 -2.11 17.78 16.30
CA ARG A 31 -3.48 17.89 15.80
C ARG A 31 -4.20 16.54 15.78
N ASP A 32 -3.45 15.44 15.89
CA ASP A 32 -3.95 14.08 16.06
C ASP A 32 -4.26 13.75 17.53
N LYS A 33 -5.24 14.45 18.11
CA LYS A 33 -5.58 14.33 19.54
C LYS A 33 -6.00 12.92 19.95
N ASP A 34 -6.62 12.17 19.04
CA ASP A 34 -7.13 10.82 19.28
C ASP A 34 -6.17 9.71 18.81
N ARG A 35 -4.95 10.05 18.36
CA ARG A 35 -3.99 9.11 17.74
C ARG A 35 -4.56 8.35 16.53
N ALA A 36 -5.64 8.84 15.93
CA ALA A 36 -6.32 8.20 14.82
C ALA A 36 -5.44 8.20 13.57
N LEU A 37 -4.69 9.28 13.35
CA LEU A 37 -3.73 9.37 12.26
C LEU A 37 -2.63 8.34 12.49
N ILE A 38 -1.97 8.34 13.65
CA ILE A 38 -0.93 7.34 13.97
C ILE A 38 -1.43 5.90 13.76
N GLY A 39 -2.63 5.55 14.22
CA GLY A 39 -3.21 4.22 14.03
C GLY A 39 -3.32 3.80 12.56
N LEU A 40 -3.68 4.72 11.67
CA LEU A 40 -3.76 4.45 10.23
C LEU A 40 -2.37 4.24 9.60
N LEU A 41 -1.35 4.98 10.06
CA LEU A 41 0.04 4.76 9.63
C LEU A 41 0.53 3.37 10.05
N LEU A 42 0.21 2.94 11.27
CA LEU A 42 0.55 1.60 11.75
C LEU A 42 -0.08 0.52 10.87
N LYS A 43 -1.39 0.60 10.58
CA LYS A 43 -2.07 -0.34 9.68
C LYS A 43 -1.39 -0.40 8.30
N ARG A 44 -1.07 0.75 7.72
CA ARG A 44 -0.45 0.86 6.38
C ARG A 44 0.93 0.22 6.30
N TYR A 45 1.76 0.41 7.32
CA TYR A 45 3.15 -0.05 7.30
C TYR A 45 3.38 -1.43 7.91
N TRP A 46 2.39 -1.98 8.61
CA TRP A 46 2.52 -3.31 9.20
C TRP A 46 2.89 -4.36 8.14
N LYS A 47 2.13 -4.47 7.05
CA LYS A 47 2.38 -5.45 5.99
C LYS A 47 3.71 -5.25 5.26
N PRO A 48 4.09 -4.03 4.83
CA PRO A 48 5.43 -3.77 4.28
C PRO A 48 6.57 -4.17 5.22
N VAL A 49 6.49 -3.84 6.51
CA VAL A 49 7.52 -4.16 7.52
C VAL A 49 7.61 -5.68 7.74
N TYR A 50 6.47 -6.34 7.91
CA TYR A 50 6.40 -7.79 8.04
C TYR A 50 7.01 -8.51 6.83
N CYS A 51 6.64 -8.11 5.61
CA CYS A 51 7.21 -8.68 4.39
C CYS A 51 8.73 -8.44 4.29
N TYR A 52 9.21 -7.25 4.68
CA TYR A 52 10.64 -6.96 4.74
C TYR A 52 11.38 -7.94 5.65
N LEU A 53 10.84 -8.19 6.85
CA LEU A 53 11.42 -9.10 7.83
C LEU A 53 11.40 -10.56 7.35
N ARG A 54 10.28 -11.04 6.79
CA ARG A 54 10.21 -12.37 6.17
C ARG A 54 11.27 -12.55 5.09
N ARG A 55 11.58 -11.50 4.32
CA ARG A 55 12.64 -11.52 3.30
C ARG A 55 14.06 -11.38 3.84
N LYS A 56 14.23 -10.84 5.04
CA LYS A 56 15.50 -10.84 5.78
C LYS A 56 15.83 -12.20 6.40
N GLY A 57 14.92 -13.18 6.31
CA GLY A 57 15.13 -14.56 6.76
C GLY A 57 14.49 -14.89 8.10
N TYR A 58 13.69 -13.98 8.68
CA TYR A 58 12.93 -14.27 9.89
C TYR A 58 11.76 -15.19 9.58
N ASP A 59 11.48 -16.12 10.50
CA ASP A 59 10.30 -16.97 10.41
C ASP A 59 9.00 -16.16 10.63
N ASN A 60 7.85 -16.85 10.56
CA ASN A 60 6.55 -16.20 10.68
C ASN A 60 6.34 -15.47 12.00
N GLU A 61 6.62 -16.15 13.12
CA GLU A 61 6.35 -15.63 14.45
C GLU A 61 7.38 -14.56 14.82
N GLN A 62 8.66 -14.81 14.53
CA GLN A 62 9.71 -13.81 14.68
C GLN A 62 9.42 -12.53 13.90
N ALA A 63 8.95 -12.65 12.65
CA ALA A 63 8.64 -11.48 11.84
C ALA A 63 7.43 -10.70 12.39
N LYS A 64 6.42 -11.38 12.94
CA LYS A 64 5.29 -10.72 13.61
C LYS A 64 5.76 -9.97 14.86
N ASP A 65 6.50 -10.65 15.72
CA ASP A 65 7.01 -10.09 16.98
C ASP A 65 7.88 -8.86 16.73
N LEU A 66 8.83 -8.97 15.79
CA LEU A 66 9.69 -7.85 15.40
C LEU A 66 8.91 -6.71 14.76
N THR A 67 7.86 -7.01 13.98
CA THR A 67 6.99 -5.96 13.40
C THR A 67 6.24 -5.22 14.51
N GLN A 68 5.60 -5.96 15.42
CA GLN A 68 4.85 -5.36 16.53
C GLN A 68 5.78 -4.56 17.45
N GLY A 69 6.92 -5.15 17.84
CA GLY A 69 7.93 -4.50 18.67
C GLY A 69 8.47 -3.23 18.02
N PHE A 70 8.80 -3.26 16.73
CA PHE A 70 9.25 -2.05 16.01
C PHE A 70 8.19 -0.95 16.02
N LEU A 71 6.95 -1.28 15.67
CA LEU A 71 5.85 -0.31 15.63
C LEU A 71 5.55 0.26 17.02
N HIS A 72 5.56 -0.57 18.05
CA HIS A 72 5.30 -0.13 19.42
C HIS A 72 6.48 0.66 20.02
N GLU A 73 7.68 0.09 20.01
CA GLU A 73 8.84 0.71 20.66
C GLU A 73 9.37 1.91 19.89
N VAL A 74 9.44 1.83 18.56
CA VAL A 74 10.11 2.87 17.77
C VAL A 74 9.10 3.88 17.25
N VAL A 75 8.00 3.42 16.64
CA VAL A 75 7.05 4.33 16.02
C VAL A 75 6.22 5.06 17.08
N LEU A 76 5.67 4.34 18.06
CA LEU A 76 4.88 4.94 19.14
C LEU A 76 5.75 5.53 20.26
N ASN A 77 6.56 4.72 20.94
CA ASN A 77 7.22 5.15 22.18
C ASN A 77 8.41 6.10 21.96
N ARG A 78 9.14 5.95 20.84
CA ARG A 78 10.24 6.87 20.47
C ARG A 78 9.80 7.96 19.50
N HIS A 79 8.49 8.11 19.28
CA HIS A 79 7.91 9.19 18.49
C HIS A 79 8.56 9.34 17.10
N LEU A 80 8.81 8.23 16.40
CA LEU A 80 9.57 8.24 15.13
C LEU A 80 8.95 9.21 14.10
N VAL A 81 7.62 9.26 14.03
CA VAL A 81 6.88 10.11 13.11
C VAL A 81 7.18 11.59 13.36
N GLU A 82 7.24 12.01 14.63
CA GLU A 82 7.53 13.39 15.02
C GLU A 82 8.95 13.82 14.65
N ARG A 83 9.88 12.86 14.61
CA ARG A 83 11.29 13.07 14.24
C ARG A 83 11.55 13.03 12.74
N ALA A 84 10.56 12.61 11.94
CA ALA A 84 10.74 12.49 10.49
C ALA A 84 10.88 13.88 9.85
N GLU A 85 11.94 14.13 9.12
CA GLU A 85 12.12 15.40 8.40
C GLU A 85 11.92 15.21 6.90
N SER A 86 11.05 16.03 6.34
CA SER A 86 10.66 15.99 4.94
C SER A 86 11.73 16.48 3.97
N SER A 87 12.60 17.36 4.44
CA SER A 87 13.80 17.81 3.72
C SER A 87 14.84 16.69 3.54
N LYS A 88 14.82 15.67 4.40
CA LYS A 88 15.78 14.54 4.38
C LYS A 88 15.35 13.40 3.45
N GLY A 89 14.24 13.54 2.73
CA GLY A 89 13.80 12.61 1.69
C GLY A 89 12.46 11.94 2.01
N ARG A 90 12.31 10.68 1.58
CA ARG A 90 11.04 9.94 1.63
C ARG A 90 10.85 9.32 3.02
N PHE A 91 9.66 9.45 3.62
CA PHE A 91 9.36 8.85 4.93
C PHE A 91 9.61 7.33 4.95
N ARG A 92 9.30 6.62 3.86
CA ARG A 92 9.58 5.19 3.69
C ARG A 92 11.05 4.82 3.85
N SER A 93 11.97 5.65 3.32
CA SER A 93 13.41 5.43 3.47
C SER A 93 13.84 5.62 4.92
N PHE A 94 13.29 6.64 5.60
CA PHE A 94 13.53 6.86 7.02
C PHE A 94 12.98 5.72 7.90
N LEU A 95 11.78 5.23 7.61
CA LEU A 95 11.17 4.10 8.32
C LEU A 95 12.00 2.82 8.16
N LEU A 96 12.46 2.52 6.94
CA LEU A 96 13.33 1.38 6.69
C LEU A 96 14.68 1.50 7.39
N HIS A 97 15.26 2.71 7.43
CA HIS A 97 16.48 2.96 8.18
C HIS A 97 16.25 2.67 9.68
N ALA A 98 15.19 3.21 10.27
CA ALA A 98 14.81 2.99 11.66
C ALA A 98 14.56 1.50 11.96
N LEU A 99 13.89 0.78 11.05
CA LEU A 99 13.66 -0.66 11.17
C LEU A 99 14.97 -1.46 11.20
N ASN A 100 15.92 -1.12 10.33
CA ASN A 100 17.23 -1.79 10.32
C ASN A 100 18.01 -1.52 11.62
N GLN A 101 17.98 -0.29 12.14
CA GLN A 101 18.60 0.02 13.43
C GLN A 101 17.93 -0.74 14.57
N TYR A 102 16.60 -0.80 14.59
CA TYR A 102 15.84 -1.58 15.57
C TYR A 102 16.23 -3.05 15.55
N ILE A 103 16.32 -3.68 14.37
CA ILE A 103 16.74 -5.07 14.24
C ILE A 103 18.16 -5.29 14.78
N LEU A 104 19.08 -4.36 14.52
CA LEU A 104 20.45 -4.44 15.05
C LEU A 104 20.46 -4.33 16.58
N ASP A 105 19.65 -3.43 17.14
CA ASP A 105 19.50 -3.27 18.59
C ASP A 105 18.89 -4.52 19.23
N GLU A 106 17.85 -5.11 18.65
CA GLU A 106 17.24 -6.35 19.14
C GLU A 106 18.24 -7.51 19.13
N ARG A 107 19.02 -7.66 18.06
CA ARG A 107 20.09 -8.69 18.03
C ARG A 107 21.16 -8.46 19.09
N ARG A 108 21.53 -7.19 19.36
CA ARG A 108 22.46 -6.86 20.45
C ARG A 108 21.86 -7.21 21.81
N LYS A 109 20.57 -6.89 22.03
CA LYS A 109 19.83 -7.25 23.25
C LYS A 109 19.76 -8.77 23.42
N GLU A 110 19.40 -9.54 22.40
CA GLU A 110 19.37 -11.01 22.46
C GLU A 110 20.75 -11.62 22.75
N THR A 111 21.81 -11.05 22.18
CA THR A 111 23.19 -11.51 22.43
C THR A 111 23.63 -11.18 23.87
N ALA A 112 23.15 -10.06 24.43
CA ALA A 112 23.39 -9.64 25.81
C ALA A 112 22.45 -10.32 26.84
N GLN A 113 21.24 -10.73 26.43
CA GLN A 113 20.17 -11.32 27.25
C GLN A 113 20.17 -12.85 27.25
N LYS A 114 21.29 -13.51 26.96
CA LYS A 114 21.50 -14.92 27.37
C LYS A 114 21.41 -15.12 28.90
N HIS A 115 21.09 -14.08 29.68
CA HIS A 115 20.58 -14.15 31.03
C HIS A 115 19.34 -13.24 31.18
N ILE A 116 18.25 -13.81 31.72
CA ILE A 116 17.01 -13.22 32.28
C ILE A 116 15.72 -13.43 31.43
N PRO A 117 14.59 -13.85 32.06
CA PRO A 117 13.39 -14.33 31.36
C PRO A 117 12.48 -13.20 30.82
N LYS A 118 11.76 -13.53 29.75
CA LYS A 118 10.81 -12.68 29.03
C LYS A 118 9.48 -12.57 29.76
N ASP A 119 9.05 -11.35 30.08
CA ASP A 119 7.62 -11.08 30.23
C ASP A 119 7.27 -9.62 29.95
N LYS A 120 6.25 -9.43 29.10
CA LYS A 120 5.54 -8.20 28.65
C LYS A 120 5.60 -7.97 27.13
N LEU A 121 4.71 -8.67 26.42
CA LEU A 121 4.21 -8.24 25.11
C LEU A 121 2.67 -8.24 25.18
N VAL A 122 2.04 -7.12 24.82
CA VAL A 122 0.58 -7.02 24.66
C VAL A 122 0.27 -7.26 23.19
N PRO A 123 -0.54 -8.28 22.83
CA PRO A 123 -0.83 -8.60 21.44
C PRO A 123 -1.62 -7.47 20.75
N LEU A 124 -1.16 -7.03 19.58
CA LEU A 124 -2.01 -6.29 18.64
C LEU A 124 -2.79 -7.32 17.81
N ASP A 125 -4.10 -7.39 17.99
CA ASP A 125 -4.96 -8.39 17.34
C ASP A 125 -5.12 -8.04 15.84
N ILE A 126 -4.33 -8.70 15.00
CA ILE A 126 -4.44 -8.64 13.55
C ILE A 126 -4.83 -10.04 13.09
N ALA A 127 -6.08 -10.17 12.65
CA ALA A 127 -6.63 -11.40 12.12
C ALA A 127 -5.81 -11.85 10.89
N ASP A 128 -5.07 -12.93 11.10
CA ASP A 128 -4.25 -13.69 10.15
C ASP A 128 -3.03 -13.01 9.50
N PRO A 129 -1.88 -13.72 9.41
CA PRO A 129 -0.71 -13.22 8.69
C PRO A 129 -1.05 -13.03 7.21
N PRO A 130 -0.74 -11.87 6.60
CA PRO A 130 -1.06 -11.62 5.21
C PRO A 130 -0.29 -12.60 4.32
N THR A 131 -0.99 -13.23 3.38
CA THR A 131 -0.38 -14.08 2.36
C THR A 131 0.64 -13.26 1.57
N LEU A 132 1.87 -13.75 1.50
CA LEU A 132 2.93 -13.12 0.72
C LEU A 132 2.60 -13.27 -0.77
N PRO A 133 2.51 -12.19 -1.56
CA PRO A 133 2.37 -12.29 -3.01
C PRO A 133 3.55 -13.09 -3.58
N GLN A 134 3.29 -13.98 -4.54
CA GLN A 134 4.32 -14.85 -5.13
C GLN A 134 5.54 -14.08 -5.65
N MET A 135 5.35 -12.84 -6.10
CA MET A 135 6.43 -11.99 -6.60
C MET A 135 7.39 -11.50 -5.50
N VAL A 136 6.93 -11.37 -4.25
CA VAL A 136 7.77 -11.00 -3.10
C VAL A 136 8.88 -12.03 -2.86
N CYS A 137 8.64 -13.30 -3.16
CA CYS A 137 9.63 -14.37 -3.02
C CYS A 137 10.87 -14.18 -3.93
N LYS A 138 10.73 -13.44 -5.05
CA LYS A 138 11.80 -13.20 -6.03
C LYS A 138 12.55 -11.87 -5.81
N LEU A 139 12.07 -11.01 -4.92
CA LEU A 139 12.60 -9.66 -4.68
C LEU A 139 13.50 -9.63 -3.43
N ASN A 140 14.47 -8.71 -3.37
CA ASN A 140 15.19 -8.46 -2.11
C ASN A 140 14.28 -7.78 -1.07
N ALA A 141 14.73 -7.67 0.19
CA ALA A 141 13.88 -7.17 1.28
C ALA A 141 13.35 -5.74 1.02
N GLU A 142 14.21 -4.83 0.58
CA GLU A 142 13.82 -3.44 0.28
C GLU A 142 12.89 -3.35 -0.94
N GLN A 143 13.15 -4.14 -1.98
CA GLN A 143 12.27 -4.25 -3.15
C GLN A 143 10.90 -4.81 -2.77
N SER A 144 10.85 -5.76 -1.84
CA SER A 144 9.60 -6.36 -1.35
C SER A 144 8.78 -5.38 -0.55
N PHE A 145 9.42 -4.59 0.33
CA PHE A 145 8.77 -3.50 1.04
C PHE A 145 8.17 -2.48 0.05
N ASN A 146 8.98 -2.03 -0.91
CA ASN A 146 8.54 -1.06 -1.91
C ASN A 146 7.42 -1.64 -2.81
N TYR A 147 7.48 -2.92 -3.16
CA TYR A 147 6.44 -3.61 -3.94
C TYR A 147 5.08 -3.56 -3.23
N ILE A 148 5.03 -4.02 -1.98
CA ILE A 148 3.79 -4.07 -1.20
C ILE A 148 3.24 -2.66 -1.00
N TRP A 149 4.10 -1.69 -0.73
CA TRP A 149 3.69 -0.29 -0.62
C TRP A 149 3.08 0.25 -1.93
N LYS A 150 3.73 -0.01 -3.08
CA LYS A 150 3.25 0.40 -4.42
C LYS A 150 1.94 -0.29 -4.81
N ALA A 151 1.78 -1.57 -4.49
CA ALA A 151 0.56 -2.33 -4.77
C ALA A 151 -0.63 -1.74 -4.01
N ASP A 152 -0.47 -1.54 -2.70
CA ASP A 152 -1.55 -0.96 -1.88
C ASP A 152 -1.81 0.52 -2.25
N LEU A 153 -0.81 1.26 -2.75
CA LEU A 153 -1.02 2.59 -3.33
C LEU A 153 -1.87 2.55 -4.61
N LEU A 154 -1.66 1.54 -5.45
CA LEU A 154 -2.46 1.33 -6.66
C LEU A 154 -3.89 0.94 -6.31
N ASP A 155 -4.09 0.01 -5.38
CA ASP A 155 -5.41 -0.45 -4.95
C ASP A 155 -6.24 0.70 -4.39
N CYS A 156 -5.62 1.55 -3.57
CA CYS A 156 -6.20 2.83 -3.16
C CYS A 156 -6.63 3.65 -4.39
N ALA A 157 -5.71 4.01 -5.28
CA ALA A 157 -6.04 4.89 -6.41
C ALA A 157 -7.17 4.33 -7.30
N LEU A 158 -7.21 3.01 -7.49
CA LEU A 158 -8.27 2.32 -8.22
C LEU A 158 -9.62 2.41 -7.50
N ALA A 159 -9.65 2.22 -6.18
CA ALA A 159 -10.86 2.38 -5.38
C ALA A 159 -11.40 3.81 -5.42
N GLU A 160 -10.53 4.83 -5.32
CA GLU A 160 -10.96 6.24 -5.42
C GLU A 160 -11.57 6.55 -6.80
N VAL A 161 -10.94 6.04 -7.87
CA VAL A 161 -11.45 6.23 -9.24
C VAL A 161 -12.80 5.56 -9.42
N ARG A 162 -12.97 4.33 -8.93
CA ARG A 162 -14.25 3.62 -8.93
C ARG A 162 -15.32 4.47 -8.25
N ASP A 163 -15.07 4.93 -7.03
CA ASP A 163 -16.04 5.67 -6.24
C ASP A 163 -16.44 7.00 -6.91
N ARG A 164 -15.50 7.68 -7.59
CA ARG A 164 -15.80 8.89 -8.37
C ARG A 164 -16.76 8.60 -9.53
N TYR A 165 -16.53 7.51 -10.27
CA TYR A 165 -17.42 7.12 -11.36
C TYR A 165 -18.79 6.64 -10.87
N THR A 166 -18.85 5.93 -9.74
CA THR A 166 -20.10 5.52 -9.08
C THR A 166 -20.92 6.74 -8.64
N LYS A 167 -20.29 7.71 -7.96
CA LYS A 167 -20.99 8.93 -7.51
C LYS A 167 -21.49 9.82 -8.65
N GLN A 168 -20.85 9.76 -9.82
CA GLN A 168 -21.24 10.52 -11.01
C GLN A 168 -22.28 9.79 -11.88
N GLY A 169 -22.72 8.59 -11.50
CA GLY A 169 -23.61 7.76 -12.33
C GLY A 169 -22.96 7.25 -13.62
N MET A 170 -21.62 7.29 -13.71
CA MET A 170 -20.84 6.94 -14.89
C MET A 170 -20.20 5.55 -14.75
N GLU A 171 -20.85 4.63 -14.03
CA GLU A 171 -20.32 3.31 -13.67
C GLU A 171 -19.88 2.46 -14.87
N LYS A 172 -20.56 2.61 -16.01
CA LYS A 172 -20.18 1.94 -17.26
C LYS A 172 -18.72 2.19 -17.65
N HIS A 173 -18.17 3.39 -17.38
CA HIS A 173 -16.76 3.70 -17.64
C HIS A 173 -15.83 2.83 -16.80
N TRP A 174 -16.15 2.68 -15.52
CA TRP A 174 -15.38 1.84 -14.61
C TRP A 174 -15.48 0.36 -14.99
N TYR A 175 -16.68 -0.17 -15.25
CA TYR A 175 -16.85 -1.59 -15.59
C TYR A 175 -16.14 -1.97 -16.90
N VAL A 176 -16.22 -1.12 -17.91
CA VAL A 176 -15.46 -1.27 -19.17
C VAL A 176 -13.96 -1.34 -18.90
N PHE A 177 -13.44 -0.45 -18.06
CA PHE A 177 -12.03 -0.46 -17.68
C PHE A 177 -11.64 -1.72 -16.89
N GLN A 178 -12.47 -2.11 -15.93
CA GLN A 178 -12.24 -3.27 -15.08
C GLN A 178 -12.21 -4.57 -15.90
N GLU A 179 -13.20 -4.78 -16.75
CA GLU A 179 -13.36 -6.01 -17.53
C GLU A 179 -12.32 -6.13 -18.65
N ARG A 180 -11.99 -5.01 -19.30
CA ARG A 180 -11.06 -5.00 -20.43
C ARG A 180 -9.60 -5.06 -19.99
N LEU A 181 -9.26 -4.41 -18.88
CA LEU A 181 -7.87 -4.16 -18.49
C LEU A 181 -7.52 -4.69 -17.11
N LEU A 182 -8.30 -4.39 -16.06
CA LEU A 182 -7.90 -4.77 -14.70
C LEU A 182 -7.96 -6.29 -14.47
N ARG A 183 -9.12 -6.91 -14.71
CA ARG A 183 -9.31 -8.36 -14.48
C ARG A 183 -8.37 -9.22 -15.32
N PRO A 184 -8.25 -9.01 -16.65
CA PRO A 184 -7.35 -9.82 -17.46
C PRO A 184 -5.89 -9.68 -17.02
N THR A 185 -5.48 -8.49 -16.61
CA THR A 185 -4.12 -8.27 -16.10
C THR A 185 -3.88 -8.93 -14.75
N LEU A 186 -4.82 -8.88 -13.81
CA LEU A 186 -4.65 -9.52 -12.50
C LEU A 186 -4.75 -11.05 -12.56
N GLU A 187 -5.50 -11.57 -13.52
CA GLU A 187 -5.77 -13.01 -13.65
C GLU A 187 -4.90 -13.69 -14.73
N GLY A 188 -4.02 -12.95 -15.40
CA GLY A 188 -3.18 -13.47 -16.49
C GLY A 188 -4.00 -13.98 -17.69
N ARG A 189 -5.18 -13.41 -17.93
CA ARG A 189 -6.08 -13.82 -19.02
C ARG A 189 -5.97 -12.92 -20.24
N ASP A 190 -6.44 -13.45 -21.37
CA ASP A 190 -6.54 -12.67 -22.59
C ASP A 190 -7.55 -11.54 -22.49
N ARG A 191 -7.15 -10.46 -23.16
CA ARG A 191 -7.78 -9.16 -23.17
C ARG A 191 -9.01 -9.19 -24.10
N PRO A 192 -10.28 -9.12 -23.60
CA PRO A 192 -11.48 -9.28 -24.43
C PRO A 192 -11.59 -8.21 -25.54
N SER A 193 -12.10 -8.54 -26.74
CA SER A 193 -12.16 -7.57 -27.84
C SER A 193 -13.06 -6.36 -27.52
N LEU A 194 -12.81 -5.21 -28.17
CA LEU A 194 -13.66 -4.03 -28.01
C LEU A 194 -15.10 -4.33 -28.44
N GLN A 195 -15.28 -5.09 -29.51
CA GLN A 195 -16.59 -5.58 -29.95
C GLN A 195 -17.35 -6.37 -28.87
N LYS A 196 -16.66 -7.24 -28.12
CA LYS A 196 -17.26 -7.99 -27.02
C LYS A 196 -17.72 -7.07 -25.89
N ILE A 197 -16.93 -6.04 -25.57
CA ILE A 197 -17.27 -5.03 -24.57
C ILE A 197 -18.46 -4.18 -25.03
N CYS A 198 -18.52 -3.77 -26.30
CA CYS A 198 -19.67 -3.04 -26.85
C CYS A 198 -20.98 -3.81 -26.67
N ARG A 199 -20.99 -5.10 -27.02
CA ARG A 199 -22.18 -5.97 -26.86
C ARG A 199 -22.56 -6.19 -25.40
N GLN A 200 -21.58 -6.31 -24.50
CA GLN A 200 -21.82 -6.61 -23.09
C GLN A 200 -22.38 -5.41 -22.31
N TYR A 201 -21.95 -4.19 -22.65
CA TYR A 201 -22.34 -2.97 -21.91
C TYR A 201 -23.33 -2.07 -22.67
N ASP A 202 -23.82 -2.54 -23.82
CA ASP A 202 -24.73 -1.83 -24.72
C ASP A 202 -24.16 -0.44 -25.10
N ILE A 203 -23.03 -0.47 -25.81
CA ILE A 203 -22.29 0.72 -26.26
C ILE A 203 -22.17 0.67 -27.78
N ASP A 204 -22.56 1.75 -28.44
CA ASP A 204 -22.78 1.81 -29.90
C ASP A 204 -21.50 1.67 -30.73
N SER A 205 -20.32 1.96 -30.17
CA SER A 205 -19.07 2.08 -30.93
C SER A 205 -17.84 1.67 -30.13
N GLU A 206 -16.94 0.96 -30.79
CA GLU A 206 -15.60 0.64 -30.26
C GLU A 206 -14.76 1.90 -30.00
N ALA A 207 -15.02 2.98 -30.74
CA ALA A 207 -14.38 4.28 -30.49
C ALA A 207 -14.83 4.88 -29.16
N THR A 208 -16.12 4.74 -28.82
CA THR A 208 -16.67 5.17 -27.52
C THR A 208 -16.04 4.38 -26.39
N VAL A 209 -15.95 3.05 -26.51
CA VAL A 209 -15.25 2.20 -25.52
C VAL A 209 -13.79 2.61 -25.36
N SER A 210 -13.08 2.85 -26.46
CA SER A 210 -11.68 3.30 -26.43
C SER A 210 -11.51 4.64 -25.72
N ASN A 211 -12.42 5.58 -25.96
CA ASN A 211 -12.44 6.88 -25.29
C ASN A 211 -12.71 6.73 -23.78
N MET A 212 -13.69 5.89 -23.40
CA MET A 212 -13.97 5.59 -21.99
C MET A 212 -12.73 5.04 -21.28
N LEU A 213 -12.04 4.07 -21.90
CA LEU A 213 -10.81 3.49 -21.37
C LEU A 213 -9.71 4.54 -21.19
N ASN A 214 -9.53 5.42 -22.17
CA ASN A 214 -8.53 6.49 -22.11
C ASN A 214 -8.85 7.51 -21.01
N THR A 215 -10.13 7.86 -20.82
CA THR A 215 -10.56 8.78 -19.76
C THR A 215 -10.33 8.17 -18.38
N VAL A 216 -10.67 6.90 -18.17
CA VAL A 216 -10.40 6.21 -16.90
C VAL A 216 -8.90 6.10 -16.63
N LYS A 217 -8.09 5.71 -17.62
CA LYS A 217 -6.62 5.66 -17.49
C LYS A 217 -6.01 7.01 -17.11
N LYS A 218 -6.47 8.10 -17.73
CA LYS A 218 -6.03 9.45 -17.40
C LYS A 218 -6.39 9.82 -15.97
N LEU A 219 -7.59 9.45 -15.51
CA LEU A 219 -8.02 9.71 -14.15
C LEU A 219 -7.21 8.89 -13.13
N VAL A 220 -7.01 7.59 -13.36
CA VAL A 220 -6.13 6.74 -12.53
C VAL A 220 -4.73 7.34 -12.43
N ARG A 221 -4.14 7.74 -13.55
CA ARG A 221 -2.83 8.40 -13.59
C ARG A 221 -2.82 9.71 -12.79
N SER A 222 -3.88 10.51 -12.89
CA SER A 222 -4.01 11.78 -12.17
C SER A 222 -4.15 11.57 -10.66
N VAL A 223 -4.98 10.60 -10.24
CA VAL A 223 -5.17 10.23 -8.83
C VAL A 223 -3.88 9.67 -8.24
N LEU A 224 -3.19 8.75 -8.94
CA LEU A 224 -1.87 8.27 -8.54
C LEU A 224 -0.84 9.40 -8.42
N LYS A 225 -0.80 10.31 -9.39
CA LYS A 225 0.07 11.50 -9.35
C LYS A 225 -0.25 12.39 -8.16
N SER A 226 -1.52 12.54 -7.80
CA SER A 226 -1.94 13.28 -6.61
C SER A 226 -1.44 12.61 -5.34
N HIS A 227 -1.63 11.29 -5.19
CA HIS A 227 -1.15 10.54 -4.03
C HIS A 227 0.36 10.63 -3.88
N VAL A 228 1.12 10.41 -4.95
CA VAL A 228 2.59 10.49 -4.93
C VAL A 228 3.09 11.91 -4.65
N ARG A 229 2.48 12.95 -5.23
CA ARG A 229 2.85 14.33 -4.90
C ARG A 229 2.58 14.68 -3.43
N ARG A 230 1.64 14.00 -2.78
CA ARG A 230 1.36 14.22 -1.36
C ARG A 230 2.37 13.48 -0.46
N THR A 231 3.12 12.50 -0.97
CA THR A 231 4.13 11.74 -0.21
C THR A 231 5.52 12.37 -0.21
N VAL A 232 5.74 13.46 -0.97
CA VAL A 232 7.03 14.15 -1.09
C VAL A 232 6.84 15.67 -1.19
N ILE A 233 7.79 16.45 -0.66
CA ILE A 233 7.72 17.93 -0.73
C ILE A 233 8.14 18.46 -2.11
N SER A 234 9.17 17.85 -2.72
CA SER A 234 9.69 18.31 -4.01
C SER A 234 8.96 17.64 -5.18
N GLY A 235 8.56 18.45 -6.16
CA GLY A 235 7.94 17.98 -7.40
C GLY A 235 8.86 17.07 -8.22
N GLU A 236 10.17 17.26 -8.16
CA GLU A 236 11.15 16.44 -8.89
C GLU A 236 11.20 15.00 -8.35
N VAL A 237 11.21 14.86 -7.02
CA VAL A 237 11.15 13.55 -6.36
C VAL A 237 9.82 12.86 -6.66
N ALA A 238 8.72 13.62 -6.78
CA ALA A 238 7.41 13.06 -7.12
C ALA A 238 7.40 12.49 -8.55
N GLU A 239 8.04 13.17 -9.50
CA GLU A 239 8.12 12.71 -10.89
C GLU A 239 8.98 11.45 -11.03
N GLU A 240 10.07 11.36 -10.27
CA GLU A 240 10.90 10.16 -10.23
C GLU A 240 10.16 8.97 -9.63
N GLU A 241 9.42 9.18 -8.53
CA GLU A 241 8.54 8.15 -7.94
C GLU A 241 7.46 7.68 -8.92
N LEU A 242 6.85 8.61 -9.65
CA LEU A 242 5.85 8.27 -10.67
C LEU A 242 6.45 7.45 -11.80
N LYS A 243 7.66 7.78 -12.27
CA LYS A 243 8.38 6.97 -13.26
C LYS A 243 8.63 5.56 -12.74
N GLU A 244 9.05 5.42 -11.48
CA GLU A 244 9.24 4.10 -10.86
C GLU A 244 7.92 3.31 -10.73
N ILE A 245 6.82 3.98 -10.37
CA ILE A 245 5.50 3.35 -10.23
C ILE A 245 4.96 2.93 -11.60
N PHE A 246 5.07 3.76 -12.63
CA PHE A 246 4.63 3.36 -13.98
C PHE A 246 5.47 2.23 -14.56
N LYS A 247 6.80 2.26 -14.38
CA LYS A 247 7.67 1.12 -14.74
C LYS A 247 7.29 -0.15 -14.00
N PHE A 248 6.87 -0.03 -12.75
CA PHE A 248 6.39 -1.15 -11.95
C PHE A 248 5.08 -1.73 -12.53
N LEU A 249 4.08 -0.88 -12.81
CA LEU A 249 2.79 -1.29 -13.39
C LEU A 249 2.95 -1.91 -14.79
N GLU A 250 3.89 -1.43 -15.59
CA GLU A 250 4.19 -1.98 -16.91
C GLU A 250 4.83 -3.38 -16.87
N LYS A 251 5.48 -3.74 -15.76
CA LYS A 251 6.04 -5.09 -15.54
C LYS A 251 4.97 -6.06 -15.07
N GLU A 252 4.08 -5.65 -14.17
CA GLU A 252 2.94 -6.47 -13.74
C GLU A 252 1.97 -6.75 -14.89
N GLY A 253 1.77 -5.79 -15.80
CA GLY A 253 0.88 -5.96 -16.95
C GLY A 253 1.40 -6.86 -18.09
N LYS A 254 2.60 -7.41 -17.96
CA LYS A 254 3.27 -8.29 -18.95
C LYS A 254 3.53 -9.71 -18.43
N ASN A 255 3.38 -9.96 -17.13
CA ASN A 255 3.39 -11.29 -16.54
C ASN A 255 1.97 -11.84 -16.45
#